data_AF-A0A961L1Z6-F1
#
_entry.id   AF-A0A961L1Z6-F1
#
_cell.length_a   1.000
_cell.length_b   1.000
_cell.length_c   1.000
_cell.angle_alpha   90.00
_cell.angle_beta   90.00
_cell.angle_gamma   90.00
#
_symmetry.space_group_name_H-M   'P 1'
#
loop_
_entity.id
_entity.type
_entity.pdbx_description
1 polymer ?
#
loop_
_entity_poly.entity_id
_entity_poly.type
_entity_poly.pdbx_seq_one_letter_code
_entity_poly.pdbx_strand_id
1 'polypeptide(L)'
;MTDAVSAWMRFALSYGQMNLAAAEVIMRRSMKMSLGRMSAPEAAGMVLEKATAFAKASENAAVAAFRGADPARIATAALRPIHAKTRSNARKYRA
;
A
#
# COMPACT_ATOMS: atom_id res chain seq x y z
N MET A 1 -18.49 -20.51 -6.76
CA MET A 1 -18.08 -19.09 -6.87
C MET A 1 -16.98 -19.02 -7.92
N THR A 2 -17.17 -18.30 -9.04
CA THR A 2 -16.20 -18.31 -10.14
C THR A 2 -14.86 -17.70 -9.72
N ASP A 3 -13.76 -18.09 -10.35
CA ASP A 3 -12.40 -17.62 -10.04
C ASP A 3 -12.27 -16.09 -10.07
N ALA A 4 -12.98 -15.45 -11.00
CA ALA A 4 -13.01 -13.99 -11.14
C ALA A 4 -13.62 -13.30 -9.92
N VAL A 5 -14.74 -13.82 -9.40
CA VAL A 5 -15.39 -13.27 -8.20
C VAL A 5 -14.46 -13.43 -6.99
N SER A 6 -13.83 -14.60 -6.85
CA SER A 6 -12.85 -14.86 -5.78
C SER A 6 -11.61 -13.96 -5.87
N ALA A 7 -11.16 -13.58 -7.07
CA ALA A 7 -10.07 -12.63 -7.26
C ALA A 7 -10.47 -11.21 -6.84
N TRP A 8 -11.65 -10.74 -7.26
CA TRP A 8 -12.17 -9.43 -6.87
C TRP A 8 -12.44 -9.31 -5.37
N MET A 9 -12.98 -10.36 -4.73
CA MET A 9 -13.16 -10.37 -3.27
C MET A 9 -11.83 -10.23 -2.53
N ARG A 10 -10.79 -10.96 -2.97
CA ARG A 10 -9.45 -10.86 -2.37
C ARG A 10 -8.85 -9.47 -2.54
N PHE A 11 -9.01 -8.87 -3.72
CA PHE A 11 -8.61 -7.49 -3.97
C PHE A 11 -9.33 -6.53 -3.01
N ALA A 12 -10.67 -6.61 -2.93
CA ALA A 12 -11.48 -5.74 -2.09
C ALA A 12 -11.12 -5.85 -0.60
N LEU A 13 -10.93 -7.07 -0.09
CA LEU A 13 -10.50 -7.30 1.30
C LEU A 13 -9.10 -6.71 1.56
N SER A 14 -8.15 -6.93 0.65
CA SER A 14 -6.79 -6.40 0.79
C SER A 14 -6.77 -4.87 0.73
N TYR A 15 -7.61 -4.29 -0.13
CA TYR A 15 -7.77 -2.85 -0.26
C TYR A 15 -8.42 -2.24 0.99
N GLY A 16 -9.45 -2.89 1.55
CA GLY A 16 -10.07 -2.49 2.81
C GLY A 16 -9.06 -2.50 3.98
N GLN A 17 -8.32 -3.60 4.14
CA GLN A 17 -7.28 -3.71 5.16
C GLN A 17 -6.17 -2.66 5.00
N MET A 18 -5.76 -2.39 3.76
CA MET A 18 -4.81 -1.32 3.46
C MET A 18 -5.33 0.03 3.96
N ASN A 19 -6.59 0.36 3.67
CA ASN A 19 -7.16 1.67 4.03
C ASN A 19 -7.27 1.86 5.54
N LEU A 20 -7.62 0.81 6.29
CA LEU A 20 -7.62 0.87 7.76
C LEU A 20 -6.21 1.15 8.30
N ALA A 21 -5.18 0.46 7.77
CA ALA A 21 -3.80 0.73 8.14
C ALA A 21 -3.32 2.12 7.69
N ALA A 22 -3.80 2.61 6.54
CA ALA A 22 -3.48 3.94 6.03
C ALA A 22 -4.06 5.04 6.94
N ALA A 23 -5.30 4.87 7.40
CA ALA A 23 -5.95 5.80 8.32
C ALA A 23 -5.13 5.96 9.62
N GLU A 24 -4.64 4.84 10.18
CA GLU A 24 -3.75 4.88 11.35
C GLU A 24 -2.43 5.62 11.06
N VAL A 25 -1.78 5.33 9.94
CA VAL A 25 -0.53 6.00 9.53
C VAL A 25 -0.74 7.50 9.39
N ILE A 26 -1.83 7.92 8.74
CA ILE A 26 -2.17 9.32 8.53
C ILE A 26 -2.40 10.00 9.87
N MET A 27 -3.27 9.44 10.72
CA MET A 27 -3.56 9.99 12.04
C MET A 27 -2.29 10.21 12.86
N ARG A 28 -1.42 9.20 12.94
CA ARG A 28 -0.20 9.27 13.76
C ARG A 28 0.84 10.23 13.19
N ARG A 29 0.99 10.30 11.86
CA ARG A 29 1.86 11.30 11.21
C ARG A 29 1.33 12.71 11.43
N SER A 30 0.02 12.92 11.31
CA SER A 30 -0.60 14.21 11.59
C SER A 30 -0.35 14.68 13.02
N MET A 31 -0.54 13.80 14.01
CA MET A 31 -0.21 14.10 15.41
C MET A 31 1.28 14.42 15.59
N LYS A 32 2.18 13.66 14.95
CA LYS A 32 3.63 13.89 15.06
C LYS A 32 4.03 15.24 14.45
N MET A 33 3.43 15.61 13.31
CA MET A 33 3.62 16.91 12.68
C MET A 33 3.08 18.05 13.55
N SER A 34 1.86 17.92 14.09
CA SER A 34 1.25 18.97 14.91
C SER A 34 2.01 19.23 16.21
N LEU A 35 2.67 18.21 16.76
CA LEU A 35 3.53 18.32 17.94
C LEU A 35 4.95 18.81 17.63
N GLY A 36 5.29 19.09 16.36
CA GLY A 36 6.64 19.50 15.96
C GLY A 36 7.70 18.41 16.14
N ARG A 37 7.29 17.13 16.22
CA ARG A 37 8.19 15.99 16.51
C ARG A 37 8.65 15.23 15.25
N MET A 38 8.28 15.70 14.05
CA MET A 38 8.69 15.08 12.79
C MET A 38 10.05 15.61 12.35
N SER A 39 11.01 14.72 12.15
CA SER A 39 12.34 15.13 11.67
C SER A 39 12.36 15.33 10.15
N ALA A 40 13.28 16.15 9.64
CA ALA A 40 13.44 16.35 8.21
C ALA A 40 13.74 15.04 7.43
N PRO A 41 14.62 14.14 7.91
CA PRO A 41 14.83 12.85 7.25
C PRO A 41 13.57 11.97 7.21
N GLU A 42 12.73 12.01 8.26
CA GLU A 42 11.47 11.28 8.27
C GLU A 42 10.51 11.82 7.21
N ALA A 43 10.36 13.15 7.12
CA ALA A 43 9.53 13.81 6.13
C ALA A 43 9.97 13.50 4.69
N ALA A 44 11.28 13.57 4.42
CA ALA A 44 11.85 13.17 3.13
C ALA A 44 11.59 11.69 2.83
N GLY A 45 11.75 10.83 3.83
CA GLY A 45 11.42 9.41 3.76
C GLY A 45 9.98 9.17 3.30
N MET A 46 9.00 9.93 3.81
CA MET A 46 7.59 9.75 3.41
C MET A 46 7.35 9.95 1.91
N VAL A 47 8.12 10.82 1.25
CA VAL A 47 8.02 11.08 -0.19
C VAL A 47 8.69 9.94 -0.97
N LEU A 48 9.91 9.57 -0.59
CA LEU A 48 10.67 8.49 -1.23
C LEU A 48 9.94 7.13 -1.15
N GLU A 49 9.24 6.89 -0.03
CA GLU A 49 8.38 5.72 0.15
C GLU A 49 7.29 5.61 -0.92
N LYS A 50 6.75 6.74 -1.43
CA LYS A 50 5.71 6.73 -2.47
C LYS A 50 6.29 6.39 -3.83
N ALA A 51 7.43 6.99 -4.19
CA ALA A 51 8.10 6.75 -5.48
C ALA A 51 8.52 5.27 -5.61
N THR A 52 9.13 4.72 -4.55
CA THR A 52 9.55 3.31 -4.52
C THR A 52 8.37 2.34 -4.56
N ALA A 53 7.29 2.62 -3.81
CA ALA A 53 6.09 1.79 -3.86
C ALA A 53 5.40 1.83 -5.22
N PHE A 54 5.35 3.00 -5.86
CA PHE A 54 4.78 3.18 -7.20
C PHE A 54 5.57 2.41 -8.25
N ALA A 55 6.90 2.57 -8.29
CA ALA A 55 7.76 1.84 -9.21
C ALA A 55 7.55 0.32 -9.09
N LYS A 56 7.48 -0.20 -7.86
CA LYS A 56 7.25 -1.64 -7.64
C LYS A 56 5.83 -2.08 -7.99
N ALA A 57 4.83 -1.23 -7.78
CA ALA A 57 3.45 -1.51 -8.19
C ALA A 57 3.35 -1.65 -9.71
N SER A 58 3.96 -0.71 -10.45
CA SER A 58 4.00 -0.72 -11.91
C SER A 58 4.74 -1.93 -12.46
N GLU A 59 5.89 -2.28 -11.89
CA GLU A 59 6.64 -3.50 -12.26
C GLU A 59 5.79 -4.76 -12.07
N ASN A 60 5.18 -4.93 -10.88
CA ASN A 60 4.36 -6.10 -10.60
C ASN A 60 3.13 -6.19 -11.51
N ALA A 61 2.49 -5.05 -11.81
CA ALA A 61 1.36 -4.97 -12.72
C ALA A 61 1.76 -5.38 -14.14
N ALA A 62 2.88 -4.84 -14.64
CA ALA A 62 3.41 -5.15 -15.96
C ALA A 62 3.76 -6.64 -16.09
N VAL A 63 4.42 -7.21 -15.08
CA VAL A 63 4.74 -8.65 -15.06
C VAL A 63 3.48 -9.51 -15.05
N ALA A 64 2.46 -9.14 -14.26
CA ALA A 64 1.19 -9.87 -14.23
C ALA A 64 0.46 -9.80 -15.58
N ALA A 65 0.41 -8.60 -16.20
CA ALA A 65 -0.21 -8.40 -17.49
C ALA A 65 0.50 -9.19 -18.60
N PHE A 66 1.84 -9.14 -18.63
CA PHE A 66 2.65 -9.91 -19.59
C PHE A 66 2.42 -11.42 -19.49
N ARG A 67 2.13 -11.91 -18.27
CA ARG A 67 1.78 -13.33 -18.02
C ARG A 67 0.34 -13.69 -18.36
N GLY A 68 -0.43 -12.77 -18.94
CA GLY A 68 -1.83 -12.99 -19.32
C GLY A 68 -2.79 -13.07 -18.13
N ALA A 69 -2.45 -12.44 -17.00
CA ALA A 69 -3.36 -12.40 -15.85
C ALA A 69 -4.62 -11.58 -16.15
N ASP A 70 -5.74 -11.97 -15.56
CA ASP A 70 -6.98 -11.19 -15.62
C ASP A 70 -6.87 -9.84 -14.87
N PRO A 71 -7.74 -8.86 -15.15
CA PRO A 71 -7.66 -7.52 -14.55
C PRO A 71 -7.65 -7.50 -13.01
N ALA A 72 -8.38 -8.40 -12.35
CA ALA A 72 -8.43 -8.44 -10.89
C ALA A 72 -7.08 -8.89 -10.30
N ARG A 73 -6.43 -9.86 -10.94
CA ARG A 73 -5.09 -10.31 -10.56
C ARG A 73 -4.01 -9.27 -10.86
N ILE A 74 -4.12 -8.53 -11.98
CA ILE A 74 -3.22 -7.39 -12.28
C ILE A 74 -3.36 -6.31 -11.19
N ALA A 75 -4.59 -5.91 -10.87
CA ALA A 75 -4.86 -4.92 -9.82
C ALA A 75 -4.33 -5.38 -8.44
N THR A 76 -4.49 -6.67 -8.12
CA THR A 76 -3.95 -7.26 -6.88
C THR A 76 -2.42 -7.22 -6.85
N ALA A 77 -1.76 -7.50 -7.99
CA ALA A 77 -0.30 -7.43 -8.10
C ALA A 77 0.23 -6.00 -7.89
N ALA A 78 -0.48 -5.01 -8.46
CA ALA A 78 -0.19 -3.58 -8.28
C ALA A 78 -0.39 -3.12 -6.82
N LEU A 79 -1.45 -3.60 -6.17
CA LEU A 79 -1.80 -3.22 -4.80
C LEU A 79 -0.81 -3.78 -3.76
N ARG A 80 -0.25 -4.96 -4.00
CA ARG A 80 0.59 -5.70 -3.04
C ARG A 80 1.73 -4.87 -2.40
N PRO A 81 2.59 -4.16 -3.15
CA PRO A 81 3.65 -3.35 -2.56
C PRO A 81 3.11 -2.18 -1.72
N ILE A 82 2.02 -1.56 -2.16
CA ILE A 82 1.37 -0.46 -1.44
C ILE A 82 0.81 -0.98 -0.10
N HIS A 83 0.05 -2.07 -0.13
CA HIS A 83 -0.48 -2.72 1.06
C HIS A 83 0.64 -3.12 2.05
N ALA A 84 1.70 -3.76 1.56
CA ALA A 84 2.84 -4.17 2.38
C ALA A 84 3.53 -2.97 3.05
N LYS A 85 3.73 -1.87 2.31
CA LYS A 85 4.38 -0.67 2.84
C LYS A 85 3.49 0.05 3.86
N THR A 86 2.20 0.20 3.58
CA THR A 86 1.23 0.79 4.52
C THR A 86 1.17 -0.01 5.82
N ARG A 87 1.10 -1.34 5.75
CA ARG A 87 1.15 -2.21 6.94
C ARG A 87 2.46 -2.06 7.71
N SER A 88 3.59 -1.96 7.01
CA SER A 88 4.89 -1.74 7.64
C SER A 88 4.94 -0.41 8.39
N ASN A 89 4.44 0.66 7.78
CA ASN A 89 4.36 1.98 8.40
C ASN A 89 3.41 1.99 9.61
N ALA A 90 2.24 1.33 9.53
CA ALA A 90 1.35 1.21 10.68
C ALA A 90 2.03 0.48 11.84
N ARG A 91 2.74 -0.63 11.58
CA ARG A 91 3.50 -1.35 12.62
C ARG A 91 4.55 -0.47 13.30
N LYS A 92 5.29 0.35 12.54
CA LYS A 92 6.31 1.25 13.09
C LYS A 92 5.77 2.21 14.14
N TYR A 93 4.48 2.54 14.08
CA TYR A 93 3.86 3.44 15.03
C TYR A 93 3.07 2.75 16.15
N ARG A 94 2.98 1.42 16.13
CA ARG A 94 2.39 0.61 17.22
C ARG A 94 3.44 0.12 18.20
N ALA A 95 4.69 -0.02 17.75
CA ALA A 95 5.87 -0.20 18.60
C ALA A 95 6.26 1.15 19.22
#